data_AF-A0A7K8VND0-F1
#
_entry.id   AF-A0A7K8VND0-F1
#
_cell.length_a   1.000
_cell.length_b   1.000
_cell.length_c   1.000
_cell.angle_alpha   90.00
_cell.angle_beta   90.00
_cell.angle_gamma   90.00
#
_symmetry.space_group_name_H-M   'P 1'
#
loop_
_entity.id
_entity.type
_entity.pdbx_description
1 polymer ?
#
loop_
_entity_poly.entity_id
_entity_poly.type
_entity_poly.pdbx_seq_one_letter_code
_entity_poly.pdbx_strand_id
1 'polypeptide(L)'
;FIPWKKLYHRYLMKEDTALRKVEQVFNAITEEQEGCVFGLIRYVSTLPTSQKVDPSAVLQCLKSHHLFLKAEVCVVNKLPRLRSRTGPENMWAIIAVMVLFSDGVSDIQKLMACLQRPSSTLSVVDMTEALYCIATLLYAMTDRNVRITNRIHYNIFYCLYLMENASVTVQTIEEEEETLATRCRQDLCCSEVKLTHEQQRILNHKIERGQIVKIIAFAGTGKTTTLIKYAEKFADLNFLYVTFNKSAANRGKSVFPRNVTCKTFHSLAFGSVGKHYKEKGKLNFLKMSVFSISFLIQNREGQSLFIRGKTVSETLENFFASSDEEICKEHTPVWFKNTHGARKLVSDIEKEINVEEAKEIWHNMKKLDEDVEKKYKMTCDGYLKLWQLSKPQLSGYDAIFVDEAQDCTPAIMDIVLSQTCGVILVGDPHQKIYSFRGAVNTLYTIPHTHVYYLTQSFRFGPEIAYVGATILDVCKGIRNKTLVG
;
A
#
# COMPACT_ATOMS: atom_id res chain seq x y z
N PHE A 1 27.47 -10.12 -10.02
CA PHE A 1 26.47 -11.08 -9.46
C PHE A 1 26.56 -10.98 -7.94
N ILE A 2 25.44 -10.84 -7.23
CA ILE A 2 25.39 -10.57 -5.77
C ILE A 2 24.64 -11.74 -5.09
N PRO A 3 25.35 -12.82 -4.69
CA PRO A 3 24.75 -14.04 -4.15
C PRO A 3 23.80 -13.83 -2.95
N TRP A 4 24.19 -13.03 -1.97
CA TRP A 4 23.38 -12.76 -0.77
C TRP A 4 22.13 -11.95 -1.09
N LYS A 5 22.20 -11.02 -2.04
CA LYS A 5 20.98 -10.34 -2.55
C LYS A 5 19.98 -11.35 -3.11
N LYS A 6 20.46 -12.28 -3.93
CA LYS A 6 19.61 -13.33 -4.52
C LYS A 6 19.03 -14.23 -3.43
N LEU A 7 19.84 -14.63 -2.45
CA LEU A 7 19.40 -15.47 -1.33
C LEU A 7 18.36 -14.75 -0.47
N TYR A 8 18.58 -13.47 -0.13
CA TYR A 8 17.67 -12.63 0.63
C TYR A 8 16.28 -12.58 0.01
N HIS A 9 16.19 -12.22 -1.28
CA HIS A 9 14.89 -12.14 -1.96
C HIS A 9 14.19 -13.50 -2.06
N ARG A 10 14.93 -14.60 -2.29
CA ARG A 10 14.35 -15.95 -2.31
C ARG A 10 13.87 -16.40 -0.93
N TYR A 11 14.60 -16.03 0.13
CA TYR A 11 14.20 -16.28 1.51
C TYR A 11 12.89 -15.54 1.85
N LEU A 12 12.76 -14.27 1.46
CA LEU A 12 11.52 -13.50 1.64
C LEU A 12 10.33 -14.10 0.87
N MET A 13 10.59 -14.71 -0.29
CA MET A 13 9.59 -15.45 -1.06
C MET A 13 9.31 -16.86 -0.52
N LYS A 14 9.95 -17.25 0.60
CA LYS A 14 9.82 -18.57 1.23
C LYS A 14 10.13 -19.75 0.28
N GLU A 15 11.11 -19.57 -0.61
CA GLU A 15 11.59 -20.65 -1.49
C GLU A 15 12.33 -21.72 -0.68
N ASP A 16 11.94 -22.99 -0.81
CA ASP A 16 12.47 -24.11 -0.01
C ASP A 16 14.01 -24.20 -0.01
N THR A 17 14.63 -23.98 -1.17
CA THR A 17 16.09 -24.05 -1.31
C THR A 17 16.80 -22.95 -0.51
N ALA A 18 16.20 -21.75 -0.46
CA ALA A 18 16.73 -20.62 0.28
C ALA A 18 16.51 -20.79 1.78
N LEU A 19 15.34 -21.30 2.19
CA LEU A 19 15.03 -21.61 3.59
C LEU A 19 16.05 -22.59 4.18
N ARG A 20 16.30 -23.72 3.49
CA ARG A 20 17.30 -24.73 3.93
C ARG A 20 18.71 -24.16 4.00
N LYS A 21 19.11 -23.36 3.02
CA LYS A 21 20.45 -22.76 3.00
C LYS A 21 20.64 -21.77 4.16
N VAL A 22 19.66 -20.91 4.42
CA VAL A 22 19.72 -19.96 5.54
C VAL A 22 19.64 -20.69 6.87
N GLU A 23 18.89 -21.79 6.97
CA GLU A 23 18.85 -22.66 8.15
C GLU A 23 20.21 -23.28 8.47
N GLN A 24 20.93 -23.81 7.48
CA GLN A 24 22.28 -24.35 7.68
C GLN A 24 23.23 -23.29 8.24
N VAL A 25 23.19 -22.08 7.68
CA VAL A 25 23.99 -20.95 8.15
C VAL A 25 23.58 -20.53 9.57
N PHE A 26 22.28 -20.49 9.84
CA PHE A 26 21.76 -20.13 11.16
C PHE A 26 22.18 -21.13 12.23
N ASN A 27 22.12 -22.44 11.94
CA ASN A 27 22.53 -23.48 12.89
C ASN A 27 24.01 -23.32 13.26
N ALA A 28 24.88 -23.09 12.27
CA ALA A 28 26.30 -22.82 12.50
C ALA A 28 26.55 -21.57 13.38
N ILE A 29 25.69 -20.55 13.29
CA ILE A 29 25.74 -19.33 14.11
C ILE A 29 25.29 -19.60 15.56
N THR A 30 24.39 -20.56 15.78
CA THR A 30 23.82 -20.85 17.11
C THR A 30 24.59 -21.87 17.94
N GLU A 31 25.42 -22.71 17.32
CA GLU A 31 26.14 -23.79 18.01
C GLU A 31 27.25 -23.28 18.98
N GLU A 32 27.75 -22.05 18.82
CA GLU A 32 28.95 -21.57 19.52
C GLU A 32 28.75 -20.94 20.93
N GLN A 33 27.68 -21.26 21.66
CA GLN A 33 27.41 -20.87 23.07
C GLN A 33 27.40 -19.37 23.46
N GLU A 34 27.86 -18.45 22.60
CA GLU A 34 27.96 -17.01 22.92
C GLU A 34 26.76 -16.16 22.46
N GLY A 35 25.73 -16.78 21.87
CA GLY A 35 24.50 -16.11 21.44
C GLY A 35 24.52 -15.67 19.97
N CYS A 36 23.33 -15.66 19.36
CA CYS A 36 23.16 -15.58 17.90
C CYS A 36 23.79 -14.34 17.26
N VAL A 37 23.83 -13.21 17.98
CA VAL A 37 24.40 -11.93 17.46
C VAL A 37 25.91 -12.03 17.27
N PHE A 38 26.64 -12.66 18.21
CA PHE A 38 28.09 -12.83 18.07
C PHE A 38 28.42 -13.85 16.97
N GLY A 39 27.62 -14.91 16.83
CA GLY A 39 27.76 -15.84 15.72
C GLY A 39 27.52 -15.17 14.35
N LEU A 40 26.57 -14.21 14.26
CA LEU A 40 26.41 -13.39 13.05
C LEU A 40 27.67 -12.58 12.73
N ILE A 41 28.27 -11.91 13.72
CA ILE A 41 29.50 -11.12 13.50
C ILE A 41 30.64 -12.02 13.04
N ARG A 42 30.80 -13.21 13.65
CA ARG A 42 31.80 -14.21 13.23
C ARG A 42 31.54 -14.67 11.80
N TYR A 43 30.30 -15.00 11.47
CA TYR A 43 29.95 -15.42 10.11
C TYR A 43 30.28 -14.32 9.08
N VAL A 44 29.88 -13.07 9.35
CA VAL A 44 30.17 -11.93 8.47
C VAL A 44 31.68 -11.68 8.33
N SER A 45 32.46 -11.90 9.39
CA SER A 45 33.93 -11.78 9.34
C SER A 45 34.59 -12.77 8.36
N THR A 46 33.93 -13.88 8.05
CA THR A 46 34.43 -14.90 7.09
C THR A 46 34.02 -14.64 5.65
N LEU A 47 33.34 -13.52 5.35
CA LEU A 47 32.92 -13.21 3.99
C LEU A 47 34.11 -13.11 3.03
N PRO A 48 34.02 -13.69 1.81
CA PRO A 48 35.06 -13.59 0.80
C PRO A 48 35.36 -12.12 0.49
N THR A 49 36.64 -11.76 0.54
CA THR A 49 37.09 -10.39 0.24
C THR A 49 38.04 -10.43 -0.94
N SER A 50 37.88 -9.52 -1.90
CA SER A 50 38.78 -9.41 -3.04
C SER A 50 40.21 -9.13 -2.58
N GLN A 51 41.19 -9.76 -3.23
CA GLN A 51 42.63 -9.57 -2.94
C GLN A 51 43.09 -8.11 -3.13
N LYS A 52 42.30 -7.28 -3.83
CA LYS A 52 42.59 -5.86 -4.06
C LYS A 52 42.19 -4.95 -2.90
N VAL A 53 41.47 -5.47 -1.90
CA VAL A 53 41.02 -4.68 -0.74
C VAL A 53 42.16 -4.63 0.27
N ASP A 54 42.59 -3.42 0.63
CA ASP A 54 43.46 -3.15 1.78
C ASP A 54 42.59 -2.89 3.03
N PRO A 55 42.52 -3.85 3.98
CA PRO A 55 41.74 -3.68 5.20
C PRO A 55 42.19 -2.49 6.05
N SER A 56 43.48 -2.13 6.00
CA SER A 56 44.01 -1.02 6.81
C SER A 56 43.53 0.33 6.28
N ALA A 57 43.52 0.51 4.95
CA ALA A 57 42.97 1.70 4.31
C ALA A 57 41.47 1.85 4.58
N VAL A 58 40.71 0.75 4.54
CA VAL A 58 39.28 0.73 4.86
C VAL A 58 39.03 1.13 6.32
N LEU A 59 39.74 0.52 7.27
CA LEU A 59 39.63 0.86 8.69
C LEU A 59 39.98 2.33 8.96
N GLN A 60 40.98 2.87 8.25
CA GLN A 60 41.35 4.28 8.36
C GLN A 60 40.21 5.21 7.90
N CYS A 61 39.48 4.84 6.85
CA CYS A 61 38.31 5.60 6.40
C CYS A 61 37.18 5.58 7.46
N LEU A 62 37.00 4.43 8.12
CA LEU A 62 35.97 4.24 9.13
C LEU A 62 36.23 5.02 10.42
N LYS A 63 37.47 5.37 10.76
CA LYS A 63 37.81 6.17 11.97
C LYS A 63 37.05 7.49 12.08
N SER A 64 36.65 8.07 10.96
CA SER A 64 35.86 9.31 10.94
C SER A 64 34.39 9.11 11.32
N HIS A 65 33.92 7.86 11.41
CA HIS A 65 32.57 7.53 11.81
C HIS A 65 32.45 7.43 13.34
N HIS A 66 31.44 8.09 13.91
CA HIS A 66 31.24 8.16 15.37
C HIS A 66 31.07 6.79 16.08
N LEU A 67 30.57 5.76 15.38
CA LEU A 67 30.46 4.39 15.93
C LEU A 67 31.74 3.56 15.88
N PHE A 68 32.78 4.00 15.18
CA PHE A 68 33.97 3.19 14.93
C PHE A 68 34.67 2.76 16.23
N LEU A 69 34.98 3.71 17.12
CA LEU A 69 35.67 3.42 18.38
C LEU A 69 34.88 2.45 19.26
N LYS A 70 33.55 2.61 19.32
CA LYS A 70 32.68 1.69 20.08
C LYS A 70 32.70 0.29 19.49
N ALA A 71 32.67 0.18 18.16
CA ALA A 71 32.71 -1.09 17.46
C ALA A 71 34.06 -1.80 17.63
N GLU A 72 35.17 -1.07 17.50
CA GLU A 72 36.53 -1.60 17.69
C GLU A 72 36.71 -2.16 19.10
N VAL A 73 36.34 -1.39 20.14
CA VAL A 73 36.40 -1.85 21.54
C VAL A 73 35.52 -3.08 21.77
N CYS A 74 34.34 -3.14 21.16
CA CYS A 74 33.46 -4.31 21.26
C CYS A 74 34.10 -5.57 20.65
N VAL A 75 34.64 -5.47 19.43
CA VAL A 75 35.31 -6.59 18.75
C VAL A 75 36.52 -7.07 19.55
N VAL A 76 37.37 -6.15 20.04
CA VAL A 76 38.56 -6.50 20.83
C VAL A 76 38.20 -7.25 22.12
N ASN A 77 37.14 -6.81 22.81
CA ASN A 77 36.78 -7.37 24.12
C ASN A 77 35.91 -8.63 24.03
N LYS A 78 35.07 -8.75 23.00
CA LYS A 78 34.09 -9.84 22.88
C LYS A 78 34.48 -10.90 21.84
N LEU A 79 35.39 -10.60 20.93
CA LEU A 79 35.87 -11.51 19.89
C LEU A 79 37.41 -11.58 19.90
N PRO A 80 38.04 -12.07 20.99
CA PRO A 80 39.49 -12.03 21.16
C PRO A 80 40.26 -12.83 20.09
N ARG A 81 39.62 -13.81 19.43
CA ARG A 81 40.19 -14.54 18.29
C ARG A 81 40.48 -13.65 17.07
N LEU A 82 39.80 -12.50 16.96
CA LEU A 82 39.98 -11.51 15.89
C LEU A 82 40.99 -10.40 16.26
N ARG A 83 41.42 -10.35 17.54
CA ARG A 83 42.29 -9.29 18.10
C ARG A 83 43.69 -9.23 17.48
N SER A 84 44.19 -10.34 16.95
CA SER A 84 45.53 -10.44 16.36
C SER A 84 45.57 -10.24 14.84
N ARG A 85 44.42 -10.02 14.19
CA ARG A 85 44.31 -9.95 12.73
C ARG A 85 44.05 -8.52 12.28
N THR A 86 45.03 -7.85 11.66
CA THR A 86 44.82 -6.64 10.85
C THR A 86 44.22 -6.94 9.47
N GLY A 87 43.75 -8.18 9.28
CA GLY A 87 43.21 -8.68 8.02
C GLY A 87 41.73 -8.35 7.80
N PRO A 88 41.16 -8.86 6.69
CA PRO A 88 39.78 -8.57 6.27
C PRO A 88 38.72 -9.03 7.30
N GLU A 89 39.01 -10.04 8.10
CA GLU A 89 38.07 -10.55 9.11
C GLU A 89 37.75 -9.52 10.20
N ASN A 90 38.78 -8.84 10.72
CA ASN A 90 38.60 -7.80 11.74
C ASN A 90 37.87 -6.59 11.15
N MET A 91 38.18 -6.21 9.91
CA MET A 91 37.48 -5.18 9.16
C MET A 91 35.98 -5.47 9.06
N TRP A 92 35.60 -6.67 8.60
CA TRP A 92 34.20 -7.07 8.48
C TRP A 92 33.50 -7.20 9.83
N ALA A 93 34.18 -7.67 10.86
CA ALA A 93 33.63 -7.72 12.21
C ALA A 93 33.32 -6.30 12.74
N ILE A 94 34.22 -5.34 12.54
CA ILE A 94 34.00 -3.93 12.92
C ILE A 94 32.83 -3.35 12.12
N ILE A 95 32.77 -3.56 10.80
CA ILE A 95 31.64 -3.10 9.96
C ILE A 95 30.32 -3.71 10.45
N ALA A 96 30.28 -5.02 10.74
CA ALA A 96 29.09 -5.69 11.24
C ALA A 96 28.63 -5.11 12.58
N VAL A 97 29.55 -4.86 13.51
CA VAL A 97 29.23 -4.23 14.81
C VAL A 97 28.75 -2.78 14.63
N MET A 98 29.37 -2.00 13.74
CA MET A 98 28.91 -0.64 13.43
C MET A 98 27.47 -0.64 12.89
N VAL A 99 27.13 -1.60 12.02
CA VAL A 99 25.75 -1.77 11.52
C VAL A 99 24.80 -2.17 12.65
N LEU A 100 25.19 -3.12 13.51
CA LEU A 100 24.39 -3.54 14.67
C LEU A 100 24.19 -2.44 15.71
N PHE A 101 25.14 -1.50 15.83
CA PHE A 101 25.09 -0.35 16.73
C PHE A 101 24.40 0.87 16.11
N SER A 102 23.95 0.80 14.85
CA SER A 102 23.27 1.91 14.20
C SER A 102 21.95 2.24 14.91
N ASP A 103 21.77 3.50 15.29
CA ASP A 103 20.53 3.96 15.89
C ASP A 103 19.50 4.27 14.82
N GLY A 104 19.93 4.64 13.61
CA GLY A 104 19.04 4.93 12.49
C GLY A 104 19.71 4.74 11.13
N VAL A 105 18.94 5.03 10.09
CA VAL A 105 19.40 4.96 8.69
C VAL A 105 20.62 5.87 8.44
N SER A 106 20.67 7.05 9.08
CA SER A 106 21.76 8.02 8.90
C SER A 106 23.13 7.45 9.26
N ASP A 107 23.21 6.57 10.26
CA ASP A 107 24.49 5.99 10.68
C ASP A 107 25.02 5.00 9.65
N ILE A 108 24.12 4.17 9.09
CA ILE A 108 24.51 3.26 8.00
C ILE A 108 24.87 4.06 6.75
N GLN A 109 24.15 5.15 6.41
CA GLN A 109 24.52 6.02 5.29
C GLN A 109 25.89 6.68 5.48
N LYS A 110 26.20 7.18 6.68
CA LYS A 110 27.53 7.76 6.99
C LYS A 110 28.62 6.70 6.94
N LEU A 111 28.36 5.50 7.44
CA LEU A 111 29.25 4.35 7.29
C LEU A 111 29.54 4.10 5.81
N MET A 112 28.50 4.10 4.98
CA MET A 112 28.66 3.92 3.54
C MET A 112 29.46 5.05 2.88
N ALA A 113 29.17 6.30 3.23
CA ALA A 113 29.91 7.46 2.72
C ALA A 113 31.40 7.40 3.09
N CYS A 114 31.74 6.88 4.28
CA CYS A 114 33.14 6.65 4.66
C CYS A 114 33.80 5.59 3.77
N LEU A 115 33.08 4.51 3.49
CA LEU A 115 33.55 3.37 2.69
C LEU A 115 33.56 3.64 1.18
N GLN A 116 32.86 4.66 0.70
CA GLN A 116 32.85 5.10 -0.70
C GLN A 116 33.91 6.19 -1.01
N ARG A 117 34.70 6.62 -0.01
CA ARG A 117 35.79 7.57 -0.26
C ARG A 117 36.81 6.98 -1.23
N PRO A 118 37.48 7.77 -2.08
CA PRO A 118 38.49 7.28 -3.01
C PRO A 118 39.65 6.52 -2.36
N SER A 119 39.93 6.80 -1.07
CA SER A 119 40.94 6.11 -0.26
C SER A 119 40.51 4.71 0.21
N SER A 120 39.22 4.37 0.10
CA SER A 120 38.72 3.04 0.40
C SER A 120 38.87 2.15 -0.83
N THR A 121 39.53 1.01 -0.65
CA THR A 121 39.67 -0.01 -1.69
C THR A 121 38.47 -0.97 -1.75
N LEU A 122 37.45 -0.77 -0.90
CA LEU A 122 36.28 -1.64 -0.81
C LEU A 122 35.26 -1.30 -1.90
N SER A 123 34.80 -2.29 -2.65
CA SER A 123 33.80 -2.04 -3.69
C SER A 123 32.39 -1.90 -3.10
N VAL A 124 31.54 -1.14 -3.80
CA VAL A 124 30.10 -1.04 -3.47
C VAL A 124 29.43 -2.42 -3.50
N VAL A 125 29.88 -3.31 -4.40
CA VAL A 125 29.35 -4.67 -4.54
C VAL A 125 29.63 -5.51 -3.29
N ASP A 126 30.86 -5.45 -2.76
CA ASP A 126 31.26 -6.20 -1.56
C ASP A 126 30.45 -5.72 -0.34
N MET A 127 30.26 -4.41 -0.21
CA MET A 127 29.41 -3.82 0.83
C MET A 127 27.96 -4.27 0.69
N THR A 128 27.37 -4.17 -0.51
CA THR A 128 25.98 -4.59 -0.77
C THR A 128 25.79 -6.06 -0.40
N GLU A 129 26.74 -6.93 -0.79
CA GLU A 129 26.73 -8.35 -0.45
C GLU A 129 26.74 -8.58 1.08
N ALA A 130 27.62 -7.87 1.81
CA ALA A 130 27.70 -7.97 3.27
C ALA A 130 26.44 -7.46 3.98
N LEU A 131 25.87 -6.34 3.52
CA LEU A 131 24.61 -5.80 4.06
C LEU A 131 23.44 -6.76 3.81
N TYR A 132 23.35 -7.39 2.63
CA TYR A 132 22.35 -8.43 2.38
C TYR A 132 22.56 -9.68 3.24
N CYS A 133 23.81 -10.07 3.52
CA CYS A 133 24.12 -11.15 4.45
C CYS A 133 23.57 -10.81 5.86
N ILE A 134 23.93 -9.65 6.40
CA ILE A 134 23.45 -9.21 7.72
C ILE A 134 21.92 -9.13 7.74
N ALA A 135 21.30 -8.53 6.72
CA ALA A 135 19.84 -8.43 6.63
C ALA A 135 19.17 -9.81 6.61
N THR A 136 19.69 -10.76 5.83
CA THR A 136 19.15 -12.13 5.77
C THR A 136 19.20 -12.81 7.13
N LEU A 137 20.33 -12.69 7.84
CA LEU A 137 20.51 -13.32 9.14
C LEU A 137 19.66 -12.67 10.23
N LEU A 138 19.56 -11.34 10.26
CA LEU A 138 18.68 -10.61 11.17
C LEU A 138 17.21 -10.99 10.94
N TYR A 139 16.80 -11.08 9.68
CA TYR A 139 15.45 -11.48 9.34
C TYR A 139 15.16 -12.94 9.74
N ALA A 140 16.12 -13.85 9.53
CA ALA A 140 16.01 -15.25 9.97
C ALA A 140 15.96 -15.39 11.51
N MET A 141 16.71 -14.56 12.24
CA MET A 141 16.62 -14.46 13.70
C MET A 141 15.21 -14.07 14.15
N THR A 142 14.61 -13.07 13.52
CA THR A 142 13.22 -12.66 13.81
C THR A 142 12.21 -13.76 13.48
N ASP A 143 12.38 -14.46 12.34
CA ASP A 143 11.53 -15.60 11.93
C ASP A 143 11.59 -16.77 12.94
N ARG A 144 12.71 -16.93 13.65
CA ARG A 144 12.96 -17.95 14.68
C ARG A 144 12.73 -17.45 16.12
N ASN A 145 12.05 -16.32 16.30
CA ASN A 145 11.72 -15.74 17.61
C ASN A 145 12.93 -15.39 18.49
N VAL A 146 14.09 -15.13 17.89
CA VAL A 146 15.23 -14.54 18.61
C VAL A 146 14.87 -13.10 18.96
N ARG A 147 15.09 -12.70 20.22
CA ARG A 147 14.77 -11.35 20.72
C ARG A 147 15.74 -10.32 20.16
N ILE A 148 15.47 -9.83 18.95
CA ILE A 148 16.21 -8.75 18.31
C ILE A 148 15.23 -7.73 17.72
N THR A 149 15.61 -6.45 17.79
CA THR A 149 14.80 -5.38 17.18
C THR A 149 14.82 -5.51 15.66
N ASN A 150 13.64 -5.45 15.03
CA ASN A 150 13.50 -5.42 13.57
C ASN A 150 14.00 -4.09 12.97
N ARG A 151 14.28 -3.06 13.79
CA ARG A 151 14.82 -1.77 13.36
C ARG A 151 16.13 -1.89 12.61
N ILE A 152 17.05 -2.73 13.08
CA ILE A 152 18.37 -2.87 12.44
C ILE A 152 18.19 -3.45 11.02
N HIS A 153 17.35 -4.49 10.89
CA HIS A 153 17.00 -5.04 9.58
C HIS A 153 16.36 -3.96 8.68
N TYR A 154 15.43 -3.17 9.20
CA TYR A 154 14.80 -2.09 8.45
C TYR A 154 15.81 -1.03 8.00
N ASN A 155 16.73 -0.60 8.87
CA ASN A 155 17.75 0.39 8.55
C ASN A 155 18.65 -0.08 7.40
N ILE A 156 19.07 -1.36 7.46
CA ILE A 156 19.87 -1.98 6.39
C ILE A 156 19.07 -2.05 5.09
N PHE A 157 17.83 -2.56 5.15
CA PHE A 157 16.95 -2.65 3.99
C PHE A 157 16.74 -1.29 3.33
N TYR A 158 16.50 -0.24 4.11
CA TYR A 158 16.32 1.11 3.60
C TYR A 158 17.59 1.63 2.89
N CYS A 159 18.77 1.41 3.47
CA CYS A 159 20.03 1.81 2.83
C CYS A 159 20.28 1.04 1.53
N LEU A 160 20.07 -0.28 1.54
CA LEU A 160 20.13 -1.11 0.34
C LEU A 160 19.15 -0.62 -0.73
N TYR A 161 17.92 -0.28 -0.34
CA TYR A 161 16.93 0.30 -1.24
C TYR A 161 17.44 1.60 -1.88
N LEU A 162 17.99 2.52 -1.10
CA LEU A 162 18.53 3.76 -1.66
C LEU A 162 19.70 3.50 -2.61
N MET A 163 20.63 2.60 -2.28
CA MET A 163 21.76 2.26 -3.15
C MET A 163 21.30 1.79 -4.53
N GLU A 164 20.30 0.91 -4.55
CA GLU A 164 19.82 0.30 -5.78
C GLU A 164 18.99 1.24 -6.64
N ASN A 165 18.40 2.25 -6.01
CA ASN A 165 17.58 3.27 -6.67
C ASN A 165 18.34 4.61 -6.84
N ALA A 166 19.60 4.71 -6.40
CA ALA A 166 20.42 5.94 -6.46
C ALA A 166 20.93 6.28 -7.86
N SER A 167 20.89 5.36 -8.84
CA SER A 167 21.24 5.67 -10.25
C SER A 167 20.33 6.73 -10.89
N VAL A 168 19.26 7.14 -10.22
CA VAL A 168 18.41 8.26 -10.62
C VAL A 168 18.89 9.59 -9.99
N THR A 169 19.81 9.60 -9.03
CA THR A 169 20.19 10.76 -8.17
C THR A 169 21.53 11.40 -8.50
N VAL A 170 22.40 10.75 -9.27
CA VAL A 170 23.78 11.23 -9.45
C VAL A 170 23.94 12.22 -10.63
N GLN A 171 22.97 12.35 -11.53
CA GLN A 171 23.09 13.28 -12.67
C GLN A 171 23.00 14.78 -12.31
N THR A 172 22.62 15.15 -11.09
CA THR A 172 22.45 16.57 -10.70
C THR A 172 23.61 17.16 -9.88
N ILE A 173 24.64 16.40 -9.53
CA ILE A 173 25.72 16.94 -8.68
C ILE A 173 26.90 17.47 -9.51
N GLU A 174 27.08 17.05 -10.76
CA GLU A 174 28.21 17.51 -11.59
C GLU A 174 27.99 18.90 -12.25
N GLU A 175 26.79 19.50 -12.15
CA GLU A 175 26.51 20.82 -12.74
C GLU A 175 26.33 21.96 -11.72
N GLU A 176 26.44 21.72 -10.40
CA GLU A 176 26.15 22.74 -9.37
C GLU A 176 27.36 23.50 -8.79
N GLU A 177 28.55 23.43 -9.40
CA GLU A 177 29.73 24.19 -8.93
C GLU A 177 30.08 25.48 -9.69
N GLU A 178 29.29 25.94 -10.67
CA GLU A 178 29.51 27.25 -11.28
C GLU A 178 28.30 28.20 -11.15
N THR A 179 28.55 29.31 -10.46
CA THR A 179 27.82 30.60 -10.46
C THR A 179 26.60 30.78 -9.52
N LEU A 180 26.92 31.05 -8.25
CA LEU A 180 26.04 31.53 -7.17
C LEU A 180 25.46 32.96 -7.36
N ALA A 181 25.40 33.50 -8.58
CA ALA A 181 25.06 34.92 -8.81
C ALA A 181 23.82 35.20 -9.69
N THR A 182 23.04 34.19 -10.10
CA THR A 182 21.91 34.42 -11.03
C THR A 182 20.58 33.77 -10.63
N ARG A 183 20.42 33.31 -9.38
CA ARG A 183 19.19 32.66 -8.88
C ARG A 183 18.16 33.61 -8.25
N CYS A 184 17.72 34.65 -8.97
CA CYS A 184 16.60 35.48 -8.50
C CYS A 184 15.50 35.80 -9.53
N ARG A 185 15.47 35.16 -10.71
CA ARG A 185 14.41 35.46 -11.71
C ARG A 185 13.83 34.30 -12.53
N GLN A 186 13.98 33.03 -12.13
CA GLN A 186 13.49 31.90 -12.95
C GLN A 186 12.80 30.74 -12.20
N ASP A 187 12.24 30.97 -11.01
CA ASP A 187 11.49 29.95 -10.24
C ASP A 187 10.03 29.72 -10.70
N LEU A 188 9.75 29.71 -12.01
CA LEU A 188 8.38 29.49 -12.50
C LEU A 188 8.23 28.51 -13.68
N CYS A 189 9.23 27.67 -13.99
CA CYS A 189 9.05 26.60 -14.98
C CYS A 189 9.51 25.24 -14.45
N CYS A 190 8.52 24.40 -14.11
CA CYS A 190 8.54 22.94 -14.03
C CYS A 190 9.87 22.27 -13.61
N SER A 191 10.09 22.09 -12.32
CA SER A 191 11.04 21.09 -11.82
C SER A 191 10.54 19.69 -12.24
N GLU A 192 11.30 18.95 -13.05
CA GLU A 192 10.93 17.59 -13.46
C GLU A 192 10.73 16.70 -12.21
N VAL A 193 9.52 16.20 -12.01
CA VAL A 193 9.22 15.26 -10.93
C VAL A 193 9.92 13.95 -11.25
N LYS A 194 11.02 13.69 -10.55
CA LYS A 194 11.79 12.46 -10.68
C LYS A 194 11.01 11.25 -10.18
N LEU A 195 10.79 10.30 -11.08
CA LEU A 195 9.99 9.10 -10.82
C LEU A 195 10.85 7.98 -10.19
N THR A 196 10.24 7.17 -9.33
CA THR A 196 10.90 5.94 -8.83
C THR A 196 10.95 4.87 -9.91
N HIS A 197 11.82 3.87 -9.75
CA HIS A 197 11.83 2.70 -10.64
C HIS A 197 10.49 1.95 -10.66
N GLU A 198 9.76 1.95 -9.54
CA GLU A 198 8.43 1.35 -9.45
C GLU A 198 7.39 2.12 -10.26
N GLN A 199 7.39 3.45 -10.16
CA GLN A 199 6.57 4.32 -11.00
C GLN A 199 6.94 4.16 -12.48
N GLN A 200 8.23 4.13 -12.80
CA GLN A 200 8.69 3.95 -14.18
C GLN A 200 8.24 2.61 -14.78
N ARG A 201 8.25 1.52 -14.00
CA ARG A 201 7.73 0.21 -14.44
C ARG A 201 6.25 0.29 -14.80
N ILE A 202 5.46 0.98 -13.98
CA ILE A 202 4.03 1.24 -14.29
C ILE A 202 3.89 2.05 -15.57
N LEU A 203 4.67 3.12 -15.73
CA LEU A 203 4.64 3.95 -16.93
C LEU A 203 5.12 3.21 -18.19
N ASN A 204 5.95 2.18 -18.06
CA ASN A 204 6.40 1.36 -19.19
C ASN A 204 5.35 0.35 -19.64
N HIS A 205 4.29 0.14 -18.86
CA HIS A 205 3.16 -0.71 -19.21
C HIS A 205 2.13 0.08 -20.02
N LYS A 206 2.08 -0.10 -21.35
CA LYS A 206 0.96 0.43 -22.15
C LYS A 206 -0.27 -0.44 -21.91
N ILE A 207 -1.35 0.14 -21.40
CA ILE A 207 -2.58 -0.57 -21.10
C ILE A 207 -3.29 -1.00 -22.38
N GLU A 208 -3.79 -2.24 -22.40
CA GLU A 208 -4.58 -2.80 -23.51
C GLU A 208 -6.02 -3.08 -23.08
N ARG A 209 -6.91 -3.24 -24.07
CA ARG A 209 -8.32 -3.56 -23.82
C ARG A 209 -8.46 -4.87 -23.05
N GLY A 210 -9.36 -4.92 -22.07
CA GLY A 210 -9.59 -6.06 -21.19
C GLY A 210 -8.51 -6.31 -20.14
N GLN A 211 -7.39 -5.57 -20.13
CA GLN A 211 -6.40 -5.71 -19.07
C GLN A 211 -6.87 -5.05 -17.78
N ILE A 212 -6.70 -5.77 -16.67
CA ILE A 212 -6.88 -5.24 -15.32
C ILE A 212 -5.50 -5.16 -14.67
N VAL A 213 -5.04 -3.94 -14.40
CA VAL A 213 -3.77 -3.63 -13.73
C VAL A 213 -4.08 -3.18 -12.31
N LYS A 214 -3.40 -3.78 -11.33
CA LYS A 214 -3.46 -3.35 -9.94
C LYS A 214 -2.17 -2.64 -9.54
N ILE A 215 -2.30 -1.51 -8.86
CA ILE A 215 -1.20 -0.77 -8.27
C ILE A 215 -1.44 -0.72 -6.76
N ILE A 216 -0.75 -1.60 -6.03
CA ILE A 216 -0.79 -1.65 -4.57
C ILE A 216 0.20 -0.62 -4.05
N ALA A 217 -0.32 0.43 -3.44
CA ALA A 217 0.46 1.58 -3.07
C ALA A 217 0.32 1.88 -1.58
N PHE A 218 1.45 2.01 -0.88
CA PHE A 218 1.42 2.46 0.50
C PHE A 218 1.12 3.96 0.62
N ALA A 219 0.87 4.39 1.86
CA ALA A 219 0.68 5.78 2.22
C ALA A 219 1.77 6.71 1.67
N GLY A 220 1.36 7.77 0.97
CA GLY A 220 2.28 8.83 0.55
C GLY A 220 3.17 8.50 -0.65
N THR A 221 2.96 7.39 -1.34
CA THR A 221 3.82 6.90 -2.43
C THR A 221 3.55 7.52 -3.81
N GLY A 222 2.66 8.51 -3.88
CA GLY A 222 2.37 9.23 -5.12
C GLY A 222 1.41 8.51 -6.08
N LYS A 223 0.39 7.79 -5.57
CA LYS A 223 -0.69 7.15 -6.37
C LYS A 223 -1.22 8.06 -7.48
N THR A 224 -1.81 9.19 -7.11
CA THR A 224 -2.40 10.15 -8.05
C THR A 224 -1.33 10.75 -8.98
N THR A 225 -0.14 11.07 -8.47
CA THR A 225 1.00 11.56 -9.30
C THR A 225 1.39 10.54 -10.37
N THR A 226 1.40 9.25 -10.03
CA THR A 226 1.70 8.16 -10.96
C THR A 226 0.66 8.09 -12.07
N LEU A 227 -0.63 8.21 -11.73
CA LEU A 227 -1.72 8.23 -12.71
C LEU A 227 -1.65 9.47 -13.63
N ILE A 228 -1.30 10.64 -13.10
CA ILE A 228 -1.11 11.86 -13.89
C ILE A 228 0.01 11.66 -14.91
N LYS A 229 1.18 11.21 -14.44
CA LYS A 229 2.35 10.95 -15.29
C LYS A 229 2.11 9.85 -16.31
N TYR A 230 1.30 8.85 -15.96
CA TYR A 230 0.83 7.83 -16.89
C TYR A 230 -0.02 8.43 -18.02
N ALA A 231 -1.00 9.27 -17.68
CA ALA A 231 -1.86 9.92 -18.67
C ALA A 231 -1.10 10.92 -19.56
N GLU A 232 -0.10 11.62 -19.01
CA GLU A 232 0.80 12.50 -19.77
C GLU A 232 1.63 11.71 -20.79
N LYS A 233 2.17 10.55 -20.39
CA LYS A 233 2.98 9.69 -21.27
C LYS A 233 2.16 9.11 -22.42
N PHE A 234 0.91 8.72 -22.17
CA PHE A 234 0.01 8.16 -23.16
C PHE A 234 -1.04 9.20 -23.58
N ALA A 235 -0.57 10.35 -24.06
CA ALA A 235 -1.42 11.47 -24.47
C ALA A 235 -2.35 11.15 -25.66
N ASP A 236 -2.06 10.08 -26.40
CA ASP A 236 -2.88 9.53 -27.49
C ASP A 236 -4.14 8.79 -27.00
N LEU A 237 -4.17 8.39 -25.73
CA LEU A 237 -5.27 7.62 -25.13
C LEU A 237 -6.20 8.52 -24.32
N ASN A 238 -7.48 8.14 -24.26
CA ASN A 238 -8.49 8.80 -23.45
C ASN A 238 -8.76 8.03 -22.17
N PHE A 239 -8.75 8.71 -21.03
CA PHE A 239 -8.89 8.10 -19.72
C PHE A 239 -10.11 8.62 -18.96
N LEU A 240 -10.73 7.74 -18.18
CA LEU A 240 -11.72 8.11 -17.17
C LEU A 240 -11.11 7.92 -15.78
N TYR A 241 -10.91 9.00 -15.05
CA TYR A 241 -10.51 8.96 -13.65
C TYR A 241 -11.75 8.99 -12.75
N VAL A 242 -11.91 7.92 -11.95
CA VAL A 242 -12.98 7.76 -10.96
C VAL A 242 -12.42 7.57 -9.56
N THR A 243 -13.10 8.20 -8.61
CA THR A 243 -12.75 8.12 -7.18
C THR A 243 -14.02 8.22 -6.33
N PHE A 244 -13.93 7.75 -5.09
CA PHE A 244 -15.03 7.84 -4.12
C PHE A 244 -15.25 9.28 -3.63
N ASN A 245 -14.16 10.03 -3.40
CA ASN A 245 -14.23 11.33 -2.74
C ASN A 245 -14.34 12.49 -3.74
N LYS A 246 -15.34 13.37 -3.52
CA LYS A 246 -15.54 14.56 -4.35
C LYS A 246 -14.32 15.51 -4.33
N SER A 247 -13.62 15.61 -3.21
CA SER A 247 -12.39 16.40 -3.08
C SER A 247 -11.27 15.86 -4.00
N ALA A 248 -11.09 14.54 -4.05
CA ALA A 248 -10.12 13.89 -4.93
C ALA A 248 -10.49 14.09 -6.41
N ALA A 249 -11.78 13.99 -6.76
CA ALA A 249 -12.22 14.25 -8.13
C ALA A 249 -11.99 15.72 -8.55
N ASN A 250 -12.26 16.68 -7.67
CA ASN A 250 -12.04 18.10 -7.93
C ASN A 250 -10.55 18.43 -8.06
N ARG A 251 -9.71 17.89 -7.18
CA ARG A 251 -8.25 18.00 -7.31
C ARG A 251 -7.77 17.38 -8.61
N GLY A 252 -8.31 16.21 -8.98
CA GLY A 252 -8.04 15.56 -10.25
C GLY A 252 -8.26 16.49 -11.44
N LYS A 253 -9.40 17.18 -11.50
CA LYS A 253 -9.70 18.14 -12.59
C LYS A 253 -8.69 19.26 -12.75
N SER A 254 -7.99 19.66 -11.68
CA SER A 254 -6.98 20.73 -11.76
C SER A 254 -5.58 20.23 -12.12
N VAL A 255 -5.31 18.92 -12.00
CA VAL A 255 -3.94 18.37 -12.14
C VAL A 255 -3.78 17.36 -13.26
N PHE A 256 -4.85 16.68 -13.69
CA PHE A 256 -4.77 15.73 -14.79
C PHE A 256 -4.74 16.46 -16.15
N PRO A 257 -4.06 15.87 -17.15
CA PRO A 257 -4.07 16.39 -18.53
C PRO A 257 -5.46 16.28 -19.17
N ARG A 258 -5.62 16.98 -20.31
CA ARG A 258 -6.92 17.16 -21.00
C ARG A 258 -7.55 15.85 -21.50
N ASN A 259 -6.75 14.81 -21.72
CA ASN A 259 -7.22 13.48 -22.12
C ASN A 259 -7.83 12.67 -20.96
N VAL A 260 -7.96 13.24 -19.76
CA VAL A 260 -8.54 12.57 -18.60
C VAL A 260 -9.82 13.25 -18.13
N THR A 261 -10.93 12.50 -18.14
CA THR A 261 -12.19 12.95 -17.55
C THR A 261 -12.24 12.56 -16.07
N CYS A 262 -12.34 13.54 -15.17
CA CYS A 262 -12.38 13.28 -13.71
C CYS A 262 -13.79 13.35 -13.13
N LYS A 263 -14.27 12.24 -12.53
CA LYS A 263 -15.62 12.10 -11.96
C LYS A 263 -15.61 11.29 -10.67
N THR A 264 -16.70 11.34 -9.90
CA THR A 264 -17.01 10.32 -8.89
C THR A 264 -18.01 9.31 -9.46
N PHE A 265 -18.04 8.08 -8.92
CA PHE A 265 -19.03 7.07 -9.31
C PHE A 265 -20.47 7.58 -9.18
N HIS A 266 -20.81 8.20 -8.05
CA HIS A 266 -22.12 8.83 -7.85
C HIS A 266 -22.40 9.94 -8.87
N SER A 267 -21.40 10.70 -9.32
CA SER A 267 -21.61 11.74 -10.34
C SER A 267 -21.92 11.18 -11.73
N LEU A 268 -21.34 10.02 -12.08
CA LEU A 268 -21.67 9.31 -13.32
C LEU A 268 -23.10 8.76 -13.27
N ALA A 269 -23.43 8.05 -12.18
CA ALA A 269 -24.76 7.51 -11.95
C ALA A 269 -25.84 8.60 -11.85
N PHE A 270 -25.51 9.75 -11.25
CA PHE A 270 -26.41 10.89 -11.17
C PHE A 270 -26.74 11.46 -12.56
N GLY A 271 -25.75 11.54 -13.46
CA GLY A 271 -25.95 12.03 -14.82
C GLY A 271 -26.90 11.14 -15.65
N SER A 272 -26.86 9.83 -15.42
CA SER A 272 -27.67 8.85 -16.16
C SER A 272 -29.04 8.57 -15.52
N VAL A 273 -29.09 8.36 -14.20
CA VAL A 273 -30.30 7.92 -13.48
C VAL A 273 -30.78 8.97 -12.48
N GLY A 274 -29.86 9.50 -11.65
CA GLY A 274 -30.23 10.37 -10.53
C GLY A 274 -30.90 11.69 -10.92
N LYS A 275 -30.59 12.24 -12.09
CA LYS A 275 -31.17 13.48 -12.62
C LYS A 275 -32.69 13.38 -12.77
N HIS A 276 -33.21 12.27 -13.28
CA HIS A 276 -34.65 12.04 -13.44
C HIS A 276 -35.40 12.08 -12.10
N TYR A 277 -34.83 11.45 -11.06
CA TYR A 277 -35.40 11.50 -9.70
C TYR A 277 -35.33 12.90 -9.08
N LYS A 278 -34.28 13.69 -9.39
CA LYS A 278 -34.16 15.06 -8.92
C LYS A 278 -35.23 15.96 -9.54
N GLU A 279 -35.44 15.87 -10.85
CA GLU A 279 -36.42 16.66 -11.60
C GLU A 279 -37.85 16.40 -11.14
N LYS A 280 -38.15 15.15 -10.79
CA LYS A 280 -39.44 14.74 -10.20
C LYS A 280 -39.57 15.03 -8.69
N GLY A 281 -38.57 15.64 -8.05
CA GLY A 281 -38.58 15.95 -6.62
C GLY A 281 -38.58 14.72 -5.69
N LYS A 282 -38.21 13.54 -6.22
CA LYS A 282 -38.20 12.25 -5.51
C LYS A 282 -36.81 11.89 -4.96
N LEU A 283 -35.78 12.66 -5.28
CA LEU A 283 -34.42 12.43 -4.81
C LEU A 283 -34.20 12.93 -3.38
N ASN A 284 -33.64 12.07 -2.53
CA ASN A 284 -33.05 12.42 -1.25
C ASN A 284 -31.54 12.25 -1.33
N PHE A 285 -30.79 13.34 -1.11
CA PHE A 285 -29.33 13.28 -1.12
C PHE A 285 -28.76 12.55 0.11
N LEU A 286 -29.56 12.40 1.16
CA LEU A 286 -29.22 11.67 2.37
C LEU A 286 -29.75 10.25 2.33
N LYS A 287 -29.22 9.42 3.23
CA LYS A 287 -29.79 8.10 3.54
C LYS A 287 -31.23 8.27 4.02
N MET A 288 -32.08 7.27 3.74
CA MET A 288 -33.41 7.22 4.32
C MET A 288 -33.29 7.13 5.83
N SER A 289 -34.02 7.98 6.55
CA SER A 289 -33.99 7.92 8.01
C SER A 289 -34.72 6.66 8.48
N VAL A 290 -34.23 6.03 9.55
CA VAL A 290 -34.90 4.90 10.21
C VAL A 290 -36.34 5.25 10.57
N PHE A 291 -36.57 6.51 10.98
CA PHE A 291 -37.89 7.03 11.26
C PHE A 291 -38.79 7.01 10.02
N SER A 292 -38.31 7.50 8.87
CA SER A 292 -39.05 7.44 7.61
C SER A 292 -39.40 6.00 7.23
N ILE A 293 -38.44 5.06 7.33
CA ILE A 293 -38.67 3.65 7.03
C ILE A 293 -39.70 3.04 8.00
N SER A 294 -39.68 3.42 9.27
CA SER A 294 -40.61 2.89 10.27
C SER A 294 -42.10 3.18 9.97
N PHE A 295 -42.40 4.22 9.17
CA PHE A 295 -43.76 4.50 8.68
C PHE A 295 -44.13 3.76 7.39
N LEU A 296 -43.17 3.11 6.73
CA LEU A 296 -43.37 2.37 5.48
C LEU A 296 -43.48 0.87 5.69
N ILE A 297 -43.10 0.38 6.88
CA ILE A 297 -43.15 -1.03 7.25
C ILE A 297 -44.44 -1.36 7.99
N GLN A 298 -44.85 -2.63 7.94
CA GLN A 298 -46.07 -3.08 8.59
C GLN A 298 -45.90 -3.09 10.12
N ASN A 299 -46.94 -2.78 10.89
CA ASN A 299 -46.87 -2.96 12.34
C ASN A 299 -47.03 -4.44 12.70
N ARG A 300 -46.16 -4.97 13.57
CA ARG A 300 -46.22 -6.37 14.05
C ARG A 300 -46.11 -6.38 15.56
N GLU A 301 -47.03 -7.10 16.21
CA GLU A 301 -47.09 -7.19 17.66
C GLU A 301 -45.78 -7.73 18.25
N GLY A 302 -45.35 -7.14 19.37
CA GLY A 302 -44.13 -7.55 20.08
C GLY A 302 -42.81 -7.08 19.46
N GLN A 303 -42.83 -6.36 18.32
CA GLN A 303 -41.62 -5.82 17.71
C GLN A 303 -41.57 -4.29 17.71
N SER A 304 -40.38 -3.73 17.97
CA SER A 304 -40.17 -2.28 17.89
C SER A 304 -40.02 -1.83 16.44
N LEU A 305 -40.90 -0.93 15.99
CA LEU A 305 -40.84 -0.32 14.65
C LEU A 305 -39.50 0.36 14.35
N PHE A 306 -38.85 0.95 15.35
CA PHE A 306 -37.54 1.57 15.17
C PHE A 306 -36.44 0.53 14.89
N ILE A 307 -36.43 -0.57 15.65
CA ILE A 307 -35.48 -1.66 15.44
C ILE A 307 -35.67 -2.25 14.05
N ARG A 308 -36.92 -2.49 13.65
CA ARG A 308 -37.24 -3.04 12.34
C ARG A 308 -36.89 -2.08 11.21
N GLY A 309 -37.22 -0.79 11.37
CA GLY A 309 -36.83 0.24 10.41
C GLY A 309 -35.31 0.28 10.23
N LYS A 310 -34.54 0.03 11.30
CA LYS A 310 -33.09 -0.09 11.23
C LYS A 310 -32.63 -1.34 10.48
N THR A 311 -33.17 -2.52 10.78
CA THR A 311 -32.78 -3.77 10.08
C THR A 311 -33.15 -3.75 8.60
N VAL A 312 -34.31 -3.19 8.25
CA VAL A 312 -34.73 -2.97 6.85
C VAL A 312 -33.83 -1.94 6.16
N SER A 313 -33.49 -0.84 6.84
CA SER A 313 -32.53 0.15 6.32
C SER A 313 -31.17 -0.48 6.03
N GLU A 314 -30.62 -1.27 6.95
CA GLU A 314 -29.35 -1.97 6.77
C GLU A 314 -29.44 -3.00 5.63
N THR A 315 -30.58 -3.68 5.48
CA THR A 315 -30.83 -4.61 4.37
C THR A 315 -30.78 -3.91 3.01
N LEU A 316 -31.43 -2.75 2.87
CA LEU A 316 -31.36 -1.92 1.66
C LEU A 316 -29.94 -1.42 1.38
N GLU A 317 -29.23 -0.95 2.40
CA GLU A 317 -27.85 -0.46 2.24
C GLU A 317 -26.89 -1.56 1.80
N ASN A 318 -27.00 -2.75 2.40
CA ASN A 318 -26.20 -3.90 2.00
C ASN A 318 -26.48 -4.32 0.55
N PHE A 319 -27.76 -4.30 0.13
CA PHE A 319 -28.14 -4.53 -1.26
C PHE A 319 -27.61 -3.46 -2.22
N PHE A 320 -27.67 -2.17 -1.85
CA PHE A 320 -27.13 -1.10 -2.68
C PHE A 320 -25.61 -1.19 -2.83
N ALA A 321 -24.91 -1.75 -1.84
CA ALA A 321 -23.48 -1.99 -1.90
C ALA A 321 -23.10 -3.29 -2.63
N SER A 322 -23.98 -4.28 -2.72
CA SER A 322 -23.70 -5.58 -3.34
C SER A 322 -23.77 -5.55 -4.87
N SER A 323 -23.20 -6.57 -5.52
CA SER A 323 -23.33 -6.82 -6.96
C SER A 323 -24.65 -7.51 -7.34
N ASP A 324 -25.46 -7.92 -6.37
CA ASP A 324 -26.59 -8.83 -6.58
C ASP A 324 -27.74 -8.17 -7.34
N GLU A 325 -28.43 -8.91 -8.21
CA GLU A 325 -29.53 -8.34 -9.02
C GLU A 325 -30.82 -8.13 -8.20
N GLU A 326 -31.01 -8.90 -7.12
CA GLU A 326 -32.17 -8.82 -6.23
C GLU A 326 -31.80 -8.82 -4.73
N ILE A 327 -32.73 -8.34 -3.91
CA ILE A 327 -32.60 -8.39 -2.45
C ILE A 327 -32.84 -9.82 -1.96
N CYS A 328 -31.83 -10.44 -1.37
CA CYS A 328 -31.88 -11.73 -0.70
C CYS A 328 -31.56 -11.66 0.80
N LYS A 329 -31.64 -12.82 1.50
CA LYS A 329 -31.45 -12.94 2.96
C LYS A 329 -30.04 -12.55 3.41
N GLU A 330 -29.04 -12.71 2.54
CA GLU A 330 -27.64 -12.39 2.79
C GLU A 330 -27.42 -10.89 3.02
N HIS A 331 -28.33 -10.03 2.53
CA HIS A 331 -28.28 -8.59 2.78
C HIS A 331 -28.77 -8.22 4.19
N THR A 332 -29.46 -9.11 4.89
CA THR A 332 -29.98 -8.80 6.23
C THR A 332 -28.87 -8.82 7.27
N PRO A 333 -28.93 -7.94 8.29
CA PRO A 333 -27.92 -7.96 9.35
C PRO A 333 -28.00 -9.25 10.16
N VAL A 334 -26.84 -9.78 10.58
CA VAL A 334 -26.78 -10.98 11.43
C VAL A 334 -27.26 -10.69 12.85
N TRP A 335 -27.07 -9.46 13.33
CA TRP A 335 -27.43 -9.03 14.67
C TRP A 335 -28.05 -7.63 14.67
N PHE A 336 -28.85 -7.34 15.69
CA PHE A 336 -29.33 -6.01 15.99
C PHE A 336 -29.14 -5.68 17.48
N LYS A 337 -29.21 -4.39 17.84
CA LYS A 337 -29.28 -3.96 19.23
C LYS A 337 -30.74 -3.71 19.59
N ASN A 338 -31.22 -4.32 20.67
CA ASN A 338 -32.57 -4.08 21.16
C ASN A 338 -32.68 -2.71 21.88
N THR A 339 -33.87 -2.38 22.37
CA THR A 339 -34.15 -1.12 23.09
C THR A 339 -33.34 -0.95 24.39
N HIS A 340 -32.76 -2.04 24.91
CA HIS A 340 -31.91 -2.06 26.10
C HIS A 340 -30.41 -2.08 25.74
N GLY A 341 -30.05 -1.93 24.47
CA GLY A 341 -28.67 -1.96 23.98
C GLY A 341 -28.05 -3.35 23.86
N ALA A 342 -28.77 -4.42 24.23
CA ALA A 342 -28.29 -5.80 24.14
C ALA A 342 -28.27 -6.27 22.68
N ARG A 343 -27.18 -6.93 22.28
CA ARG A 343 -27.01 -7.50 20.93
C ARG A 343 -27.76 -8.82 20.84
N LYS A 344 -28.72 -8.91 19.93
CA LYS A 344 -29.51 -10.12 19.64
C LYS A 344 -29.28 -10.57 18.20
N LEU A 345 -29.36 -11.87 17.97
CA LEU A 345 -29.30 -12.46 16.64
C LEU A 345 -30.63 -12.23 15.91
N VAL A 346 -30.59 -11.89 14.63
CA VAL A 346 -31.80 -11.77 13.80
C VAL A 346 -32.25 -13.17 13.42
N SER A 347 -33.46 -13.55 13.84
CA SER A 347 -34.04 -14.86 13.52
C SER A 347 -34.30 -15.00 12.01
N ASP A 348 -34.32 -16.24 11.49
CA ASP A 348 -34.52 -16.44 10.04
C ASP A 348 -35.88 -15.94 9.55
N ILE A 349 -36.91 -16.00 10.40
CA ILE A 349 -38.24 -15.41 10.12
C ILE A 349 -38.12 -13.89 10.01
N GLU A 350 -37.38 -13.23 10.90
CA GLU A 350 -37.15 -11.78 10.82
C GLU A 350 -36.35 -11.40 9.57
N LYS A 351 -35.42 -12.24 9.12
CA LYS A 351 -34.70 -12.02 7.85
C LYS A 351 -35.66 -12.05 6.67
N GLU A 352 -36.58 -13.01 6.61
CA GLU A 352 -37.60 -13.09 5.56
C GLU A 352 -38.47 -11.83 5.51
N ILE A 353 -38.94 -11.38 6.68
CA ILE A 353 -39.73 -10.16 6.82
C ILE A 353 -38.93 -8.93 6.34
N ASN A 354 -37.68 -8.80 6.78
CA ASN A 354 -36.83 -7.68 6.37
C ASN A 354 -36.62 -7.64 4.85
N VAL A 355 -36.44 -8.80 4.20
CA VAL A 355 -36.29 -8.90 2.76
C VAL A 355 -37.57 -8.49 2.04
N GLU A 356 -38.72 -8.99 2.47
CA GLU A 356 -40.02 -8.66 1.88
C GLU A 356 -40.30 -7.14 1.95
N GLU A 357 -40.12 -6.54 3.13
CA GLU A 357 -40.34 -5.10 3.32
C GLU A 357 -39.31 -4.26 2.55
N ALA A 358 -38.04 -4.69 2.49
CA ALA A 358 -37.03 -4.03 1.69
C ALA A 358 -37.36 -4.10 0.19
N LYS A 359 -37.88 -5.25 -0.30
CA LYS A 359 -38.33 -5.40 -1.70
C LYS A 359 -39.49 -4.46 -2.02
N GLU A 360 -40.47 -4.34 -1.13
CA GLU A 360 -41.60 -3.42 -1.29
C GLU A 360 -41.12 -1.96 -1.35
N ILE A 361 -40.29 -1.54 -0.40
CA ILE A 361 -39.73 -0.19 -0.37
C ILE A 361 -38.92 0.07 -1.65
N TRP A 362 -38.06 -0.87 -2.06
CA TRP A 362 -37.26 -0.74 -3.27
C TRP A 362 -38.13 -0.65 -4.54
N HIS A 363 -39.17 -1.46 -4.64
CA HIS A 363 -40.14 -1.40 -5.74
C HIS A 363 -40.78 0.00 -5.83
N ASN A 364 -41.25 0.54 -4.70
CA ASN A 364 -41.87 1.85 -4.63
C ASN A 364 -40.87 3.00 -4.85
N MET A 365 -39.61 2.86 -4.42
CA MET A 365 -38.55 3.83 -4.71
C MET A 365 -38.35 4.00 -6.23
N LYS A 366 -38.42 2.91 -7.01
CA LYS A 366 -38.18 2.93 -8.47
C LYS A 366 -39.22 3.71 -9.27
N LYS A 367 -40.51 3.63 -8.91
CA LYS A 367 -41.62 4.21 -9.69
C LYS A 367 -41.49 5.74 -9.85
N LEU A 368 -41.53 6.27 -11.08
CA LEU A 368 -41.39 7.73 -11.32
C LEU A 368 -42.73 8.46 -11.50
N ASP A 369 -43.78 7.76 -11.91
CA ASP A 369 -45.01 8.36 -12.46
C ASP A 369 -46.23 8.32 -11.52
N GLU A 370 -46.08 7.75 -10.32
CA GLU A 370 -47.18 7.70 -9.36
C GLU A 370 -47.06 8.84 -8.34
N ASP A 371 -48.13 9.62 -8.20
CA ASP A 371 -48.41 10.59 -7.11
C ASP A 371 -48.52 9.91 -5.73
N VAL A 372 -48.18 8.61 -5.66
CA VAL A 372 -48.10 7.79 -4.46
C VAL A 372 -46.93 8.31 -3.62
N GLU A 373 -47.28 9.35 -2.88
CA GLU A 373 -46.62 9.96 -1.75
C GLU A 373 -45.10 10.04 -1.85
N LYS A 374 -44.57 11.27 -1.90
CA LYS A 374 -43.14 11.65 -1.79
C LYS A 374 -42.39 11.05 -0.57
N LYS A 375 -43.00 10.13 0.17
CA LYS A 375 -42.48 9.28 1.25
C LYS A 375 -41.37 8.33 0.77
N TYR A 376 -41.53 7.66 -0.39
CA TYR A 376 -40.54 6.71 -0.91
C TYR A 376 -39.45 7.41 -1.74
N LYS A 377 -38.51 8.10 -1.08
CA LYS A 377 -37.48 8.86 -1.80
C LYS A 377 -36.33 7.96 -2.29
N MET A 378 -35.86 8.24 -3.50
CA MET A 378 -34.65 7.62 -4.04
C MET A 378 -33.42 8.19 -3.33
N THR A 379 -32.47 7.34 -2.91
CA THR A 379 -31.23 7.77 -2.27
C THR A 379 -30.07 7.83 -3.27
N CYS A 380 -28.92 8.40 -2.84
CA CYS A 380 -27.72 8.39 -3.66
C CYS A 380 -27.23 6.98 -4.01
N ASP A 381 -27.22 6.08 -3.03
CA ASP A 381 -26.81 4.69 -3.23
C ASP A 381 -27.88 3.89 -4.00
N GLY A 382 -29.16 4.26 -3.85
CA GLY A 382 -30.27 3.66 -4.61
C GLY A 382 -30.18 3.94 -6.12
N TYR A 383 -29.95 5.20 -6.55
CA TYR A 383 -29.79 5.44 -7.99
C TYR A 383 -28.47 4.89 -8.52
N LEU A 384 -27.43 4.80 -7.68
CA LEU A 384 -26.19 4.13 -8.05
C LEU A 384 -26.44 2.63 -8.28
N LYS A 385 -27.24 1.99 -7.43
CA LYS A 385 -27.67 0.60 -7.61
C LYS A 385 -28.48 0.42 -8.91
N LEU A 386 -29.43 1.30 -9.21
CA LEU A 386 -30.15 1.27 -10.50
C LEU A 386 -29.20 1.40 -11.69
N TRP A 387 -28.23 2.29 -11.58
CA TRP A 387 -27.22 2.46 -12.63
C TRP A 387 -26.37 1.20 -12.78
N GLN A 388 -25.93 0.57 -11.69
CA GLN A 388 -25.23 -0.72 -11.74
C GLN A 388 -26.08 -1.81 -12.41
N LEU A 389 -27.34 -1.97 -12.00
CA LEU A 389 -28.26 -2.96 -12.57
C LEU A 389 -28.54 -2.75 -14.07
N SER A 390 -28.41 -1.51 -14.57
CA SER A 390 -28.53 -1.21 -15.99
C SER A 390 -27.35 -1.70 -16.84
N LYS A 391 -26.30 -2.26 -16.22
CA LYS A 391 -25.05 -2.74 -16.85
C LYS A 391 -24.44 -1.68 -17.78
N PRO A 392 -24.08 -0.51 -17.22
CA PRO A 392 -23.74 0.66 -18.01
C PRO A 392 -22.42 0.44 -18.75
N GLN A 393 -22.32 0.96 -19.97
CA GLN A 393 -21.09 0.92 -20.77
C GLN A 393 -20.46 2.32 -20.82
N LEU A 394 -19.26 2.44 -20.26
CA LEU A 394 -18.47 3.66 -20.21
C LEU A 394 -17.64 3.79 -21.50
N SER A 395 -18.33 4.11 -22.60
CA SER A 395 -17.72 4.28 -23.92
C SER A 395 -16.89 5.55 -24.05
N GLY A 396 -15.93 5.56 -24.99
CA GLY A 396 -15.11 6.73 -25.30
C GLY A 396 -13.82 6.84 -24.48
N TYR A 397 -13.48 5.80 -23.71
CA TYR A 397 -12.25 5.72 -22.93
C TYR A 397 -11.48 4.45 -23.29
N ASP A 398 -10.15 4.57 -23.40
CA ASP A 398 -9.24 3.46 -23.61
C ASP A 398 -8.90 2.75 -22.30
N ALA A 399 -8.90 3.49 -21.19
CA ALA A 399 -8.83 2.91 -19.85
C ALA A 399 -9.51 3.74 -18.76
N ILE A 400 -9.85 3.07 -17.66
CA ILE A 400 -10.43 3.66 -16.45
C ILE A 400 -9.41 3.59 -15.31
N PHE A 401 -9.15 4.72 -14.68
CA PHE A 401 -8.36 4.79 -13.44
C PHE A 401 -9.31 4.82 -12.25
N VAL A 402 -9.17 3.86 -11.34
CA VAL A 402 -9.90 3.83 -10.07
C VAL A 402 -8.92 4.12 -8.94
N ASP A 403 -9.01 5.31 -8.36
CA ASP A 403 -8.22 5.69 -7.18
C ASP A 403 -8.98 5.41 -5.88
N GLU A 404 -8.24 5.06 -4.83
CA GLU A 404 -8.75 4.51 -3.57
C GLU A 404 -9.64 3.27 -3.78
N ALA A 405 -9.20 2.37 -4.66
CA ALA A 405 -9.96 1.17 -5.04
C ALA A 405 -10.34 0.28 -3.84
N GLN A 406 -9.55 0.29 -2.74
CA GLN A 406 -9.85 -0.46 -1.52
C GLN A 406 -11.18 -0.07 -0.85
N ASP A 407 -11.69 1.12 -1.15
CA ASP A 407 -12.92 1.66 -0.56
C ASP A 407 -14.14 1.51 -1.51
N CYS A 408 -13.96 0.86 -2.66
CA CYS A 408 -15.06 0.56 -3.58
C CYS A 408 -15.96 -0.56 -3.03
N THR A 409 -17.27 -0.39 -3.20
CA THR A 409 -18.27 -1.43 -2.91
C THR A 409 -18.30 -2.46 -4.04
N PRO A 410 -18.78 -3.70 -3.79
CA PRO A 410 -19.02 -4.67 -4.85
C PRO A 410 -19.85 -4.14 -6.03
N ALA A 411 -20.87 -3.32 -5.78
CA ALA A 411 -21.66 -2.66 -6.83
C ALA A 411 -20.81 -1.78 -7.76
N ILE A 412 -19.90 -0.97 -7.18
CA ILE A 412 -18.99 -0.12 -7.95
C ILE A 412 -18.01 -0.98 -8.75
N MET A 413 -17.47 -2.05 -8.15
CA MET A 413 -16.56 -2.93 -8.85
C MET A 413 -17.23 -3.70 -9.98
N ASP A 414 -18.49 -4.10 -9.83
CA ASP A 414 -19.26 -4.73 -10.91
C ASP A 414 -19.39 -3.80 -12.12
N ILE A 415 -19.65 -2.52 -11.90
CA ILE A 415 -19.62 -1.50 -12.96
C ILE A 415 -18.23 -1.43 -13.61
N VAL A 416 -17.16 -1.34 -12.83
CA VAL A 416 -15.80 -1.18 -13.38
C VAL A 416 -15.34 -2.41 -14.15
N LEU A 417 -15.59 -3.60 -13.63
CA LEU A 417 -15.10 -4.87 -14.19
C LEU A 417 -15.93 -5.34 -15.39
N SER A 418 -17.14 -4.82 -15.58
CA SER A 418 -17.96 -5.07 -16.77
C SER A 418 -17.57 -4.23 -18.00
N GLN A 419 -16.56 -3.35 -17.87
CA GLN A 419 -16.08 -2.52 -18.98
C GLN A 419 -15.12 -3.28 -19.88
N THR A 420 -15.17 -2.98 -21.18
CA THR A 420 -14.32 -3.62 -22.20
C THR A 420 -12.95 -2.97 -22.38
N CYS A 421 -12.79 -1.75 -21.87
CA CYS A 421 -11.54 -1.00 -21.90
C CYS A 421 -10.56 -1.49 -20.82
N GLY A 422 -9.34 -0.93 -20.81
CA GLY A 422 -8.37 -1.24 -19.76
C GLY A 422 -8.81 -0.69 -18.40
N VAL A 423 -8.41 -1.33 -17.31
CA VAL A 423 -8.71 -0.86 -15.95
C VAL A 423 -7.43 -0.80 -15.13
N ILE A 424 -7.15 0.34 -14.52
CA ILE A 424 -6.05 0.54 -13.58
C ILE A 424 -6.63 0.83 -12.20
N LEU A 425 -6.53 -0.13 -11.29
CA LEU A 425 -6.97 -0.02 -9.91
C LEU A 425 -5.79 0.41 -9.03
N VAL A 426 -5.90 1.54 -8.34
CA VAL A 426 -4.85 2.07 -7.47
C VAL A 426 -5.39 2.25 -6.06
N GLY A 427 -4.63 1.83 -5.05
CA GLY A 427 -5.05 2.02 -3.67
C GLY A 427 -4.12 1.40 -2.65
N ASP A 428 -4.43 1.64 -1.37
CA ASP A 428 -3.71 1.08 -0.24
C ASP A 428 -4.63 0.07 0.48
N PRO A 429 -4.40 -1.25 0.34
CA PRO A 429 -5.21 -2.26 1.01
C PRO A 429 -5.19 -2.13 2.55
N HIS A 430 -4.24 -1.40 3.11
CA HIS A 430 -4.09 -1.22 4.54
C HIS A 430 -4.80 0.02 5.09
N GLN A 431 -5.27 0.93 4.22
CA GLN A 431 -6.02 2.14 4.58
C GLN A 431 -7.53 2.01 4.35
N LYS A 432 -8.06 0.80 4.27
CA LYS A 432 -9.50 0.57 4.13
C LYS A 432 -10.27 1.02 5.38
N ILE A 433 -10.97 2.15 5.28
CA ILE A 433 -11.75 2.73 6.39
C ILE A 433 -13.26 2.76 6.12
N TYR A 434 -13.71 2.50 4.88
CA TYR A 434 -15.13 2.56 4.51
C TYR A 434 -15.88 1.22 4.61
N SER A 435 -15.36 0.24 5.37
CA SER A 435 -16.01 -1.08 5.55
C SER A 435 -17.45 -0.98 6.09
N PHE A 436 -17.77 0.06 6.88
CA PHE A 436 -19.12 0.32 7.39
C PHE A 436 -20.15 0.69 6.31
N ARG A 437 -19.71 0.96 5.07
CA ARG A 437 -20.55 1.19 3.89
C ARG A 437 -20.62 -0.01 2.95
N GLY A 438 -20.17 -1.19 3.39
CA GLY A 438 -20.11 -2.39 2.55
C GLY A 438 -18.92 -2.43 1.58
N ALA A 439 -17.94 -1.53 1.72
CA ALA A 439 -16.69 -1.64 0.95
C ALA A 439 -15.98 -2.96 1.31
N VAL A 440 -15.44 -3.65 0.32
CA VAL A 440 -14.66 -4.89 0.47
C VAL A 440 -13.22 -4.59 0.02
N ASN A 441 -12.21 -5.30 0.54
CA ASN A 441 -10.83 -5.06 0.08
C ASN A 441 -10.60 -5.70 -1.30
N THR A 442 -11.09 -5.00 -2.31
CA THR A 442 -11.12 -5.39 -3.73
C THR A 442 -9.71 -5.63 -4.30
N LEU A 443 -8.71 -4.92 -3.76
CA LEU A 443 -7.32 -5.05 -4.19
C LEU A 443 -6.75 -6.46 -3.96
N TYR A 444 -7.25 -7.23 -2.98
CA TYR A 444 -6.83 -8.62 -2.80
C TYR A 444 -7.63 -9.62 -3.64
N THR A 445 -8.92 -9.39 -3.84
CA THR A 445 -9.82 -10.42 -4.37
C THR A 445 -10.00 -10.39 -5.89
N ILE A 446 -9.79 -9.24 -6.51
CA ILE A 446 -10.10 -9.08 -7.95
C ILE A 446 -9.10 -9.84 -8.84
N PRO A 447 -9.54 -10.60 -9.85
CA PRO A 447 -8.65 -11.11 -10.88
C PRO A 447 -7.92 -9.98 -11.60
N HIS A 448 -6.62 -10.14 -11.83
CA HIS A 448 -5.81 -9.11 -12.48
C HIS A 448 -4.83 -9.74 -13.45
N THR A 449 -4.49 -8.98 -14.48
CA THR A 449 -3.47 -9.35 -15.46
C THR A 449 -2.07 -8.98 -14.96
N HIS A 450 -1.95 -7.84 -14.27
CA HIS A 450 -0.67 -7.31 -13.80
C HIS A 450 -0.83 -6.68 -12.42
N VAL A 451 0.22 -6.80 -11.59
CA VAL A 451 0.31 -6.16 -10.28
C VAL A 451 1.62 -5.41 -10.15
N TYR A 452 1.52 -4.16 -9.72
CA TYR A 452 2.63 -3.28 -9.41
C TYR A 452 2.53 -2.84 -7.95
N TYR A 453 3.67 -2.44 -7.39
CA TYR A 453 3.77 -1.96 -6.03
C TYR A 453 4.39 -0.57 -6.04
N LEU A 454 3.91 0.31 -5.16
CA LEU A 454 4.55 1.58 -4.83
C LEU A 454 4.87 1.55 -3.34
N THR A 455 6.15 1.46 -2.98
CA THR A 455 6.59 1.30 -1.59
C THR A 455 7.28 2.52 -0.99
N GLN A 456 7.82 3.41 -1.80
CA GLN A 456 8.50 4.62 -1.34
C GLN A 456 7.54 5.80 -1.16
N SER A 457 7.41 6.25 0.08
CA SER A 457 6.65 7.43 0.48
C SER A 457 7.46 8.69 0.23
N PHE A 458 6.79 9.75 -0.23
CA PHE A 458 7.35 11.09 -0.35
C PHE A 458 6.84 12.03 0.75
N ARG A 459 6.07 11.50 1.71
CA ARG A 459 5.39 12.30 2.74
C ARG A 459 6.16 12.36 4.05
N PHE A 460 6.92 11.33 4.38
CA PHE A 460 7.57 11.17 5.67
C PHE A 460 8.82 10.32 5.52
N GLY A 461 9.84 10.60 6.33
CA GLY A 461 11.14 9.93 6.27
C GLY A 461 11.20 8.54 6.93
N PRO A 462 12.40 7.93 7.00
CA PRO A 462 12.60 6.53 7.38
C PRO A 462 12.09 6.17 8.77
N GLU A 463 12.13 7.09 9.73
CA GLU A 463 11.72 6.81 11.12
C GLU A 463 10.20 6.60 11.24
N ILE A 464 9.41 7.41 10.54
CA ILE A 464 7.95 7.25 10.51
C ILE A 464 7.58 6.03 9.67
N ALA A 465 8.27 5.83 8.55
CA ALA A 465 8.08 4.67 7.69
C ALA A 465 8.36 3.35 8.43
N TYR A 466 9.40 3.30 9.27
CA TYR A 466 9.72 2.16 10.13
C TYR A 466 8.57 1.82 11.09
N VAL A 467 8.02 2.82 11.78
CA VAL A 467 6.88 2.62 12.69
C VAL A 467 5.68 2.09 11.91
N GLY A 468 5.37 2.68 10.75
CA GLY A 468 4.30 2.21 9.87
C GLY A 468 4.51 0.76 9.42
N ALA A 469 5.70 0.42 8.94
CA ALA A 469 6.05 -0.93 8.52
C ALA A 469 5.95 -1.94 9.68
N THR A 470 6.38 -1.56 10.88
CA THR A 470 6.31 -2.42 12.07
C THR A 470 4.86 -2.69 12.49
N ILE A 471 3.99 -1.67 12.45
CA ILE A 471 2.56 -1.87 12.73
C ILE A 471 1.92 -2.81 11.68
N LEU A 472 2.29 -2.67 10.40
CA LEU A 472 1.80 -3.55 9.34
C LEU A 472 2.28 -5.00 9.51
N ASP A 473 3.52 -5.20 9.92
CA ASP A 473 4.05 -6.51 10.24
C ASP A 473 3.33 -7.14 11.44
N VAL A 474 3.34 -6.46 12.60
CA VAL A 474 2.79 -7.02 13.84
C VAL A 474 1.28 -7.26 13.76
N CYS A 475 0.53 -6.32 13.18
CA CYS A 475 -0.94 -6.41 13.16
C CYS A 475 -1.49 -7.19 11.96
N LYS A 476 -0.75 -7.27 10.84
CA LYS A 476 -1.25 -7.84 9.57
C LYS A 476 -0.32 -8.87 8.91
N GLY A 477 0.85 -9.15 9.50
CA GLY A 477 1.82 -10.11 8.97
C GLY A 477 2.50 -9.66 7.66
N ILE A 478 2.49 -8.37 7.35
CA ILE A 478 3.03 -7.86 6.08
C ILE A 478 4.55 -7.71 6.18
N ARG A 479 5.27 -8.72 5.66
CA ARG A 479 6.75 -8.76 5.68
C ARG A 479 7.41 -8.79 4.31
N ASN A 480 6.65 -9.14 3.27
CA ASN A 480 7.15 -9.31 1.89
C ASN A 480 7.37 -7.98 1.15
N LYS A 481 6.77 -6.89 1.63
CA LYS A 481 6.91 -5.53 1.10
C LYS A 481 7.06 -4.57 2.26
N THR A 482 8.05 -3.69 2.17
CA THR A 482 8.39 -2.75 3.25
C THR A 482 8.09 -1.33 2.80
N LEU A 483 7.36 -0.59 3.63
CA LEU A 483 7.15 0.85 3.45
C LEU A 483 8.47 1.58 3.64
N VAL A 484 8.90 2.31 2.62
CA VAL A 484 10.11 3.13 2.61
C VAL A 484 9.70 4.59 2.72
N GLY A 485 10.39 5.38 3.54
CA GLY A 485 10.17 6.82 3.70
C GLY A 485 11.04 7.71 2.83
#